data_AF-A0A3N9VTF8-F1
#
_entry.id   AF-A0A3N9VTF8-F1
#
_cell.length_a   1.000
_cell.length_b   1.000
_cell.length_c   1.000
_cell.angle_alpha   90.00
_cell.angle_beta   90.00
_cell.angle_gamma   90.00
#
_symmetry.space_group_name_H-M   'P 1'
#
loop_
_entity.id
_entity.type
_entity.pdbx_description
1 polymer ?
#
loop_
_entity_poly.entity_id
_entity_poly.type
_entity_poly.pdbx_seq_one_letter_code
_entity_poly.pdbx_strand_id
1 'polypeptide(L)' 'MEKVFEKIAATIDGSVPTAANWHQELLSQMCMDIPGVRPAVISDELRDLLEDYRGFLHVVRNVYTFHLEVKYRDTIPISN' A
#
# COMPACT_ATOMS: atom_id res chain seq x y z
N MET A 1 1.99 4.56 -3.13
CA MET A 1 2.02 3.97 -4.49
C MET A 1 0.66 3.39 -4.87
N GLU A 2 -0.02 2.71 -3.95
CA GLU A 2 -1.28 1.99 -4.20
C GLU A 2 -2.42 2.84 -4.78
N LYS A 3 -2.52 4.12 -4.39
CA LYS A 3 -3.55 5.06 -4.91
C LYS A 3 -3.59 5.21 -6.44
N VAL A 4 -2.46 5.06 -7.13
CA VAL A 4 -2.45 5.15 -8.60
C VAL A 4 -3.08 3.91 -9.21
N PHE A 5 -2.74 2.73 -8.71
CA PHE A 5 -3.32 1.46 -9.15
C PHE A 5 -4.80 1.37 -8.78
N GLU A 6 -5.21 1.83 -7.60
CA GLU A 6 -6.61 1.94 -7.23
C GLU A 6 -7.40 2.81 -8.21
N LYS A 7 -6.82 3.93 -8.65
CA LYS A 7 -7.47 4.81 -9.61
C LYS A 7 -7.62 4.13 -10.97
N ILE A 8 -6.59 3.43 -11.44
CA ILE A 8 -6.66 2.65 -12.69
C ILE A 8 -7.74 1.58 -12.58
N ALA A 9 -7.74 0.79 -11.50
CA ALA A 9 -8.73 -0.25 -11.25
C ALA A 9 -10.16 0.32 -11.19
N ALA A 10 -10.37 1.45 -10.52
CA ALA A 10 -11.67 2.09 -10.41
C ALA A 10 -12.16 2.69 -11.74
N THR A 11 -11.29 3.32 -12.52
CA THR A 11 -11.70 4.07 -13.71
C THR A 11 -11.63 3.28 -15.01
N ILE A 12 -10.70 2.33 -15.11
CA ILE A 12 -10.45 1.55 -16.33
C ILE A 12 -11.06 0.15 -16.19
N ASP A 13 -10.75 -0.55 -15.09
CA ASP A 13 -11.19 -1.94 -14.90
C ASP A 13 -12.62 -2.01 -14.33
N GLY A 14 -13.13 -0.90 -13.81
CA GLY A 14 -14.46 -0.78 -13.22
C GLY A 14 -14.64 -1.53 -11.90
N SER A 15 -13.55 -2.09 -11.33
CA SER A 15 -13.59 -2.84 -10.08
C SER A 15 -12.28 -2.67 -9.30
N VAL A 16 -12.43 -2.45 -8.00
CA VAL A 16 -11.32 -2.37 -7.04
C VAL A 16 -11.45 -3.54 -6.07
N PRO A 17 -10.38 -4.30 -5.80
CA PRO A 17 -10.42 -5.36 -4.80
C PRO A 17 -10.74 -4.81 -3.41
N THR A 18 -11.51 -5.56 -2.62
CA THR A 18 -11.98 -5.14 -1.28
C THR A 18 -11.68 -6.15 -0.18
N ALA A 19 -11.08 -7.29 -0.52
CA ALA A 19 -10.74 -8.33 0.45
C ALA A 19 -9.64 -7.89 1.43
N ALA A 20 -9.39 -8.65 2.49
CA ALA A 20 -8.34 -8.34 3.46
C ALA A 20 -6.93 -8.27 2.81
N ASN A 21 -6.74 -9.01 1.73
CA ASN A 21 -5.56 -9.06 0.88
C ASN A 21 -5.70 -8.18 -0.38
N TRP A 22 -6.55 -7.16 -0.37
CA TRP A 22 -6.85 -6.33 -1.54
C TRP A 22 -5.59 -5.74 -2.20
N HIS A 23 -4.54 -5.47 -1.42
CA HIS A 23 -3.26 -4.98 -1.95
C HIS A 23 -2.59 -5.99 -2.90
N GLN A 24 -2.62 -7.29 -2.58
CA GLN A 24 -2.09 -8.36 -3.44
C GLN A 24 -2.95 -8.54 -4.69
N GLU A 25 -4.27 -8.52 -4.50
CA GLU A 25 -5.23 -8.65 -5.59
C GLU A 25 -5.11 -7.47 -6.56
N LEU A 26 -4.88 -6.26 -6.06
CA LEU A 26 -4.67 -5.08 -6.90
C LEU A 26 -3.40 -5.20 -7.74
N LEU A 27 -2.29 -5.67 -7.17
CA LEU A 27 -1.05 -5.92 -7.91
C LEU A 27 -1.22 -7.03 -8.96
N SER A 28 -1.93 -8.10 -8.60
CA SER A 28 -2.28 -9.17 -9.54
C SER A 28 -3.12 -8.65 -10.70
N GLN A 29 -4.15 -7.85 -10.41
CA GLN A 29 -5.00 -7.20 -11.40
C GLN A 29 -4.17 -6.30 -12.33
N MET A 30 -3.26 -5.47 -11.81
CA MET A 30 -2.41 -4.59 -12.64
C MET A 30 -1.42 -5.36 -13.53
N CYS A 31 -1.05 -6.57 -13.16
CA CYS A 31 -0.18 -7.46 -13.94
C CYS A 31 -0.94 -8.21 -15.05
N MET A 32 -2.27 -8.31 -14.95
CA MET A 32 -3.10 -8.96 -15.95
C MET A 32 -3.34 -8.07 -17.16
N ASP A 33 -3.24 -8.68 -18.34
CA ASP A 33 -3.81 -8.15 -19.57
C ASP A 33 -5.32 -8.40 -19.58
N ILE A 34 -6.10 -7.35 -19.85
CA ILE A 34 -7.55 -7.39 -19.95
C ILE A 34 -7.92 -7.02 -21.39
N PRO A 35 -8.10 -8.03 -22.29
CA PRO A 35 -8.34 -7.79 -23.70
C PRO A 35 -9.52 -6.85 -23.94
N GLY A 36 -9.29 -5.81 -24.73
CA GLY A 36 -10.29 -4.80 -25.06
C GLY A 36 -10.53 -3.73 -23.99
N VAL A 37 -9.85 -3.80 -22.84
CA VAL A 37 -9.92 -2.81 -21.76
C VAL A 37 -8.56 -2.15 -21.55
N ARG A 38 -7.53 -2.95 -21.20
CA ARG A 38 -6.15 -2.47 -21.07
C ARG A 38 -5.13 -3.61 -21.11
N PRO A 39 -3.90 -3.34 -21.59
CA PRO A 39 -2.79 -4.25 -21.38
C PRO A 39 -2.37 -4.29 -19.90
N ALA A 40 -1.47 -5.22 -19.57
CA ALA A 40 -0.77 -5.25 -18.29
C ALA A 40 -0.07 -3.90 -18.04
N VAL A 41 -0.30 -3.31 -16.86
CA VAL A 41 0.27 -2.02 -16.46
C VAL A 41 1.68 -2.21 -15.91
N ILE A 42 1.93 -3.35 -15.27
CA ILE A 42 3.21 -3.75 -14.70
C ILE A 42 3.58 -5.15 -15.19
N SER A 43 4.86 -5.46 -15.24
CA SER A 43 5.33 -6.83 -15.50
C SER A 43 5.23 -7.71 -14.26
N ASP A 44 5.29 -9.02 -14.45
CA ASP A 44 5.37 -9.99 -13.36
C ASP A 44 6.58 -9.74 -12.45
N GLU A 45 7.74 -9.37 -13.01
CA GLU A 45 8.93 -9.09 -12.18
C GLU A 45 8.72 -7.86 -11.29
N LEU A 46 8.05 -6.83 -11.81
CA LEU A 46 7.74 -5.62 -11.04
C LEU A 46 6.68 -5.90 -9.97
N ARG A 47 5.70 -6.76 -10.26
CA ARG A 47 4.72 -7.22 -9.26
C ARG A 47 5.42 -7.85 -8.06
N ASP A 48 6.35 -8.78 -8.32
CA ASP A 48 7.05 -9.51 -7.26
C ASP A 48 7.92 -8.57 -6.42
N LEU A 49 8.64 -7.64 -7.06
CA LEU A 49 9.41 -6.62 -6.37
C LEU A 49 8.54 -5.73 -5.47
N LEU A 50 7.35 -5.35 -5.94
CA LEU A 50 6.41 -4.52 -5.16
C LEU A 50 5.79 -5.28 -3.99
N GLU A 51 5.55 -6.58 -4.14
CA GLU A 51 5.07 -7.44 -3.06
C GLU A 51 6.11 -7.55 -1.95
N ASP A 52 7.37 -7.83 -2.31
CA ASP A 52 8.50 -7.87 -1.37
C ASP A 52 8.72 -6.52 -0.68
N TYR A 53 8.66 -5.44 -1.45
CA TYR A 53 8.77 -4.08 -0.92
C TYR A 53 7.65 -3.75 0.08
N ARG A 54 6.41 -4.20 -0.19
CA ARG A 54 5.29 -4.03 0.75
C ARG A 54 5.50 -4.83 2.03
N GLY A 55 5.99 -6.07 1.91
CA GLY A 55 6.36 -6.91 3.05
C GLY A 55 7.44 -6.27 3.91
N PHE A 56 8.50 -5.75 3.29
CA PHE A 56 9.55 -5.01 3.97
C PHE A 56 9.01 -3.76 4.69
N LEU A 57 8.20 -2.94 4.02
CA LEU A 57 7.59 -1.77 4.62
C LEU A 57 6.62 -2.11 5.76
N HIS A 58 5.94 -3.25 5.70
CA HIS A 58 5.11 -3.73 6.78
C HIS A 58 5.94 -3.99 8.04
N VAL A 59 7.07 -4.70 7.89
CA VAL A 59 8.00 -4.96 8.99
C VAL A 59 8.61 -3.65 9.52
N VAL A 60 9.12 -2.79 8.63
CA VAL A 60 9.74 -1.52 9.02
C VAL A 60 8.76 -0.61 9.75
N ARG A 61 7.53 -0.43 9.25
CA ARG A 61 6.53 0.39 9.95
C ARG A 61 6.24 -0.19 11.34
N ASN A 62 6.01 -1.50 11.46
CA ASN A 62 5.72 -2.11 12.76
C ASN A 62 6.88 -2.00 13.76
N VAL A 63 8.12 -2.10 13.30
CA VAL A 63 9.32 -2.02 14.16
C VAL A 63 9.60 -0.58 14.60
N TYR A 64 9.46 0.40 13.71
CA TYR A 64 9.81 1.81 14.03
C TYR A 64 8.67 2.62 14.64
N THR A 65 7.40 2.28 14.40
CA THR A 65 6.28 2.92 15.10
C THR A 65 6.35 2.68 16.62
N PHE A 66 7.01 1.60 17.05
CA PHE A 66 7.26 1.31 18.47
C PHE A 66 8.36 2.16 19.12
N HIS A 67 9.14 2.94 18.35
CA HIS A 67 10.21 3.82 18.85
C HIS A 67 9.87 5.32 18.75
N LEU A 68 8.60 5.65 18.57
CA LEU A 68 8.08 7.00 18.68
C LEU A 68 7.21 7.13 19.94
N GLU A 69 7.76 6.76 21.09
CA GLU A 69 7.25 7.33 22.35
C GLU A 69 7.56 8.82 22.34
N VAL A 70 6.51 9.63 22.18
CA VAL A 70 6.56 11.09 22.39
C VAL A 70 6.81 11.32 23.87
N LYS A 71 8.07 11.31 24.27
CA LYS A 71 8.51 11.70 25.61
C LYS A 71 8.69 13.22 25.67
N TYR A 72 7.57 13.94 25.56
CA TYR A 72 7.47 15.34 25.97
C TYR A 72 6.12 15.57 26.64
N ARG A 73 5.99 15.06 27.88
CA ARG A 73 4.95 15.51 28.81
C ARG A 73 5.57 15.79 30.17
N ASP A 74 6.61 16.60 30.19
CA ASP A 74 6.98 17.33 31.40
C ASP A 74 6.05 18.53 31.47
N THR A 75 4.92 18.31 32.13
CA THR A 75 3.98 19.34 32.57
C THR A 75 4.76 20.36 33.40
N ILE A 76 4.98 21.55 32.86
CA ILE A 76 5.45 22.70 33.66
C ILE A 76 4.35 22.99 34.69
N PRO A 77 4.61 22.90 36.01
CA PRO A 77 3.63 23.33 36.98
C PRO A 77 3.59 24.87 36.93
N ILE A 78 2.48 25.42 36.44
CA ILE A 78 2.15 26.82 36.69
C ILE A 78 1.87 26.97 38.19
N SER A 79 2.89 27.43 38.92
CA SER A 79 2.73 27.89 40.29
C SER A 79 1.90 29.18 40.30
N ASN A 80 0.86 29.17 41.13
CA ASN A 80 -0.07 30.25 41.44
C ASN A 80 0.61 31.50 42.01
#